data_AF-A0A2R5EZL0-F1
#
_entry.id   AF-A0A2R5EZL0-F1
#
_cell.length_a   1.000
_cell.length_b   1.000
_cell.length_c   1.000
_cell.angle_alpha   90.00
_cell.angle_beta   90.00
_cell.angle_gamma   90.00
#
_symmetry.space_group_name_H-M   'P 1'
#
loop_
_entity.id
_entity.type
_entity.pdbx_description
1 polymer ?
#
loop_
_entity_poly.entity_id
_entity_poly.type
_entity_poly.pdbx_seq_one_letter_code
_entity_poly.pdbx_strand_id
1 'polypeptide(L)' 'MTLVDVSSVSASLFILGVVFLLLIFGLLSFGILRMFQQQFRAGWYSFAGAIVSFVVFMFILNKWYL' A
#
# COMPACT_ATOMS: atom_id res chain seq x y z
N MET A 1 16.72 -23.87 5.78
CA MET A 1 16.14 -22.60 5.31
C MET A 1 17.05 -22.09 4.20
N THR A 2 16.63 -22.20 2.95
CA THR A 2 17.37 -21.57 1.84
C THR A 2 17.22 -20.06 1.99
N LEU A 3 18.33 -19.37 2.22
CA LEU A 3 18.39 -17.91 2.22
C LEU A 3 17.93 -17.46 0.83
N VAL A 4 16.74 -16.89 0.75
CA VAL A 4 16.29 -16.17 -0.45
C VAL A 4 17.22 -14.97 -0.56
N ASP A 5 18.12 -15.03 -1.54
CA ASP A 5 19.10 -13.99 -1.75
C ASP A 5 18.42 -12.76 -2.36
N VAL A 6 18.32 -11.71 -1.55
CA VAL A 6 17.64 -10.45 -1.88
C VAL A 6 18.64 -9.45 -2.50
N SER A 7 19.90 -9.84 -2.70
CA SER A 7 20.98 -8.99 -3.21
C SER A 7 20.73 -8.46 -4.63
N SER A 8 19.86 -9.12 -5.40
CA SER A 8 19.43 -8.69 -6.74
C SER A 8 18.23 -7.74 -6.72
N VAL A 9 17.55 -7.58 -5.58
CA VAL A 9 16.41 -6.67 -5.46
C VAL A 9 16.94 -5.27 -5.20
N SER A 10 16.65 -4.36 -6.14
CA SER A 10 16.99 -2.95 -5.98
C SER A 10 16.42 -2.43 -4.65
N ALA A 11 17.27 -1.84 -3.82
CA ALA A 11 16.87 -1.23 -2.54
C ALA A 11 15.69 -0.26 -2.72
N SER A 12 15.64 0.41 -3.87
CA SER A 12 14.55 1.30 -4.24
C SER A 12 13.20 0.58 -4.42
N LEU A 13 13.16 -0.64 -4.98
CA LEU A 13 11.93 -1.44 -5.10
C LEU A 13 11.45 -1.92 -3.73
N PHE A 14 12.38 -2.33 -2.87
CA PHE A 14 12.05 -2.74 -1.51
C PHE A 14 11.43 -1.58 -0.70
N ILE A 15 12.09 -0.41 -0.70
CA ILE A 15 11.57 0.77 -0.01
C ILE A 15 10.21 1.19 -0.59
N LEU A 16 10.07 1.20 -1.92
CA LEU A 16 8.79 1.49 -2.58
C LEU A 16 7.69 0.54 -2.09
N GLY A 17 7.96 -0.77 -2.09
CA GLY A 17 7.02 -1.78 -1.61
C GLY A 17 6.61 -1.56 -0.16
N VAL A 18 7.58 -1.33 0.74
CA VAL A 18 7.31 -1.12 2.16
C VAL A 18 6.49 0.16 2.41
N VAL A 19 6.83 1.27 1.74
CA VAL A 19 6.09 2.54 1.88
C VAL A 19 4.65 2.40 1.43
N PHE A 20 4.41 1.80 0.25
CA PHE A 20 3.04 1.60 -0.23
C PHE A 20 2.27 0.59 0.60
N LEU A 21 2.92 -0.45 1.11
CA LEU A 21 2.31 -1.43 2.01
C LEU A 21 1.84 -0.74 3.30
N LEU A 22 2.72 0.03 3.96
CA LEU A 22 2.35 0.78 5.17
C LEU A 22 1.22 1.78 4.91
N LEU A 23 1.26 2.46 3.76
CA LEU A 23 0.25 3.45 3.40
C LEU A 23 -1.11 2.82 3.12
N ILE A 24 -1.16 1.73 2.34
CA ILE A 24 -2.41 1.01 2.02
C ILE A 24 -3.01 0.39 3.29
N PHE A 25 -2.23 -0.40 4.04
CA PHE A 25 -2.73 -1.05 5.26
C PHE A 25 -3.05 -0.04 6.36
N GLY A 26 -2.32 1.07 6.45
CA GLY A 26 -2.64 2.18 7.35
C GLY A 26 -3.99 2.80 7.01
N LEU A 27 -4.21 3.19 5.75
CA LEU A 27 -5.49 3.75 5.29
C LEU A 27 -6.66 2.78 5.48
N LEU A 28 -6.43 1.48 5.23
CA LEU A 28 -7.44 0.44 5.39
C LEU A 28 -7.79 0.25 6.88
N SER A 29 -6.79 0.22 7.77
CA SER A 29 -7.00 0.14 9.22
C SER A 29 -7.75 1.35 9.77
N PHE A 30 -7.38 2.56 9.33
CA PHE A 30 -8.10 3.80 9.67
C PHE A 30 -9.53 3.83 9.12
N GLY A 31 -9.74 3.33 7.90
CA GLY A 31 -11.05 3.20 7.28
C GLY A 31 -11.98 2.31 8.08
N ILE A 32 -11.48 1.13 8.49
CA ILE A 32 -12.21 0.19 9.35
C ILE A 32 -12.56 0.83 10.69
N LEU A 33 -11.59 1.48 11.36
CA LEU A 33 -11.81 2.18 12.64
C LEU A 33 -12.92 3.23 12.54
N ARG A 34 -12.97 4.00 11.45
CA ARG A 34 -14.02 5.01 11.22
C ARG A 34 -15.40 4.41 10.94
N MET A 35 -15.46 3.24 10.30
CA MET A 35 -16.72 2.52 10.11
C MET A 35 -17.32 2.05 11.43
N PHE A 36 -16.48 1.58 12.37
CA PHE A 36 -16.94 1.22 13.72
C PHE A 36 -17.44 2.44 14.52
N GLN A 37 -16.95 3.64 14.23
CA GLN A 37 -17.43 4.89 14.83
C GLN A 37 -18.74 5.42 14.20
N GLN A 38 -19.43 4.63 13.37
CA GLN A 38 -20.58 5.03 12.53
C GLN A 38 -20.31 6.21 11.57
N GLN A 39 -19.05 6.61 11.40
CA GLN A 39 -18.64 7.66 10.46
C GLN A 39 -18.38 7.08 9.05
N PHE A 40 -19.40 6.44 8.48
CA PHE A 40 -19.30 5.70 7.20
C PHE A 40 -18.76 6.56 6.04
N ARG A 41 -19.17 7.84 5.94
CA ARG A 41 -18.69 8.76 4.90
C ARG A 41 -17.17 8.98 5.01
N ALA A 42 -16.69 9.17 6.23
CA ALA A 42 -15.28 9.42 6.52
C ALA A 42 -14.42 8.17 6.37
N GLY A 43 -14.98 6.97 6.62
CA GLY A 43 -14.32 5.69 6.37
C GLY A 43 -14.20 5.36 4.87
N TRP A 44 -15.20 5.73 4.06
CA TRP A 44 -15.17 5.52 2.61
C TRP A 44 -14.02 6.28 1.93
N TYR A 45 -13.72 7.51 2.36
CA TYR A 45 -12.58 8.26 1.84
C TYR A 45 -11.25 7.55 2.09
N SER A 46 -11.06 6.94 3.27
CA SER A 46 -9.86 6.17 3.58
C SER A 46 -9.73 4.94 2.68
N PHE A 47 -10.86 4.26 2.41
CA PHE A 47 -10.91 3.10 1.52
C PHE A 47 -10.62 3.47 0.07
N ALA A 48 -11.20 4.57 -0.41
CA ALA A 48 -10.91 5.13 -1.73
C ALA A 48 -9.42 5.52 -1.84
N GLY A 49 -8.86 6.13 -0.79
CA GLY A 49 -7.43 6.45 -0.71
C GLY A 49 -6.54 5.21 -0.81
N ALA A 50 -6.91 4.11 -0.15
CA ALA A 50 -6.18 2.85 -0.24
C ALA A 50 -6.19 2.27 -1.66
N ILE A 51 -7.34 2.30 -2.34
CA ILE A 51 -7.47 1.85 -3.73
C ILE A 51 -6.63 2.72 -4.67
N VAL A 52 -6.71 4.05 -4.56
CA VAL A 52 -5.91 4.98 -5.38
C VAL A 52 -4.41 4.71 -5.18
N SER A 53 -3.99 4.49 -3.93
CA SER A 53 -2.59 4.21 -3.62
C SER A 53 -2.10 2.90 -4.23
N PHE A 54 -2.95 1.87 -4.26
CA PHE A 54 -2.66 0.61 -4.94
C PHE A 54 -2.52 0.77 -6.46
N VAL A 55 -3.41 1.56 -7.08
CA VAL A 55 -3.34 1.85 -8.53
C VAL A 55 -2.04 2.60 -8.87
N VAL A 56 -1.67 3.60 -8.06
CA VAL A 56 -0.41 4.35 -8.24
C VAL A 56 0.80 3.43 -8.09
N PHE A 57 0.79 2.52 -7.10
CA PHE A 57 1.86 1.54 -6.93
C PHE A 57 2.03 0.64 -8.16
N MET A 58 0.93 0.10 -8.68
CA MET A 58 0.93 -0.72 -9.91
C MET A 58 1.45 0.06 -11.11
N PHE A 59 1.08 1.35 -11.25
CA PHE A 59 1.58 2.21 -12.32
C PHE A 59 3.09 2.43 -12.23
N ILE A 60 3.62 2.65 -11.02
CA ILE A 60 5.06 2.81 -10.80
C ILE A 60 5.80 1.51 -11.13
N LEU A 61 5.30 0.36 -10.69
CA LEU A 61 5.90 -0.93 -11.02
C LEU A 61 5.93 -1.17 -12.54
N ASN A 62 4.81 -0.93 -13.22
CA ASN A 62 4.71 -1.11 -14.67
C ASN A 62 5.68 -0.19 -15.43
N LYS A 63 5.80 1.08 -15.02
CA LYS A 63 6.62 2.05 -15.75
C LYS A 63 8.13 1.87 -15.53
N TRP A 64 8.55 1.42 -14.35
CA TRP A 64 9.96 1.48 -13.94
C TRP A 64 10.62 0.10 -13.77
N TYR A 65 9.86 -0.98 -13.65
CA TYR A 65 10.40 -2.30 -13.28
C TYR A 65 9.91 -3.47 -14.14
N LEU A 66 8.90 -3.26 -14.99
CA LEU A 66 8.30 -4.28 -15.86
C LEU A 66 8.52 -3.91 -17.33
#